data_AF-A0A7J3FPQ3-F1
#
_entry.id   AF-A0A7J3FPQ3-F1
#
_cell.length_a   1.000
_cell.length_b   1.000
_cell.length_c   1.000
_cell.angle_alpha   90.00
_cell.angle_beta   90.00
_cell.angle_gamma   90.00
#
_symmetry.space_group_name_H-M   'P 1'
#
loop_
_entity.id
_entity.type
_entity.pdbx_description
1 polymer ?
#
loop_
_entity_poly.entity_id
_entity_poly.type
_entity_poly.pdbx_seq_one_letter_code
_entity_poly.pdbx_strand_id
1 'polypeptide(L)'
;MRKIDRVMREILHQYHEKGRRFFNQKELAENCGLSLGTVNPLISKFELMGMVERRPLGFRLVDPRRMLLYWAATREISGDVVYTTFSAESLSRMEERLSSLGLLTAHSGYRRLFGSCPVDYSRVFVYAPPEEVKRIYGPRRKKPNLFVLTPDEHLLRLGKGGAVPPVQLYVDLWQLGSLAGRLLEDLEHRLGEAPARAVEEVARERTQPRET
;
A
#
# COMPACT_ATOMS: atom_id res chain seq x y z
N MET A 1 4.31 -11.47 2.93
CA MET A 1 3.69 -10.33 3.65
C MET A 1 2.91 -10.79 4.89
N ARG A 2 3.02 -10.08 6.03
CA ARG A 2 2.51 -10.55 7.33
C ARG A 2 1.05 -10.13 7.56
N LYS A 3 0.35 -10.85 8.44
CA LYS A 3 -1.04 -10.55 8.81
C LYS A 3 -1.21 -9.15 9.40
N ILE A 4 -0.24 -8.68 10.20
CA ILE A 4 -0.25 -7.32 10.77
C ILE A 4 -0.19 -6.24 9.67
N ASP A 5 0.53 -6.49 8.58
CA ASP A 5 0.65 -5.55 7.47
C ASP A 5 -0.68 -5.41 6.71
N ARG A 6 -1.51 -6.46 6.66
CA ARG A 6 -2.88 -6.39 6.08
C ARG A 6 -3.79 -5.52 6.94
N VAL A 7 -3.76 -5.73 8.26
CA VAL A 7 -4.62 -4.98 9.20
C VAL A 7 -4.27 -3.49 9.20
N MET A 8 -2.98 -3.14 9.30
CA MET A 8 -2.56 -1.73 9.26
C MET A 8 -2.89 -1.09 7.92
N ARG A 9 -2.66 -1.78 6.80
CA ARG A 9 -3.04 -1.32 5.46
C ARG A 9 -4.53 -1.04 5.35
N GLU A 10 -5.39 -1.96 5.79
CA GLU A 10 -6.84 -1.80 5.71
C GLU A 10 -7.30 -0.58 6.53
N ILE A 11 -6.83 -0.47 7.77
CA ILE A 11 -7.18 0.67 8.64
C ILE A 11 -6.74 2.00 8.01
N LEU A 12 -5.48 2.09 7.59
CA LEU A 12 -4.91 3.32 7.01
C LEU A 12 -5.54 3.65 5.66
N HIS A 13 -5.74 2.65 4.80
CA HIS A 13 -6.39 2.83 3.49
C HIS A 13 -7.80 3.39 3.67
N GLN A 14 -8.62 2.78 4.52
CA GLN A 14 -9.98 3.27 4.82
C GLN A 14 -9.95 4.67 5.45
N TYR A 15 -8.96 4.98 6.31
CA TYR A 15 -8.84 6.28 6.93
C TYR A 15 -8.52 7.40 5.92
N HIS A 16 -7.53 7.17 5.06
CA HIS A 16 -7.03 8.16 4.12
C HIS A 16 -7.91 8.27 2.86
N GLU A 17 -8.33 7.14 2.30
CA GLU A 17 -9.04 7.12 1.00
C GLU A 17 -10.55 7.16 1.16
N LYS A 18 -11.10 6.78 2.33
CA LYS A 18 -12.54 6.73 2.59
C LYS A 18 -13.00 7.63 3.73
N GLY A 19 -12.08 8.38 4.34
CA GLY A 19 -12.38 9.26 5.47
C GLY A 19 -12.85 8.52 6.73
N ARG A 20 -12.71 7.19 6.78
CA ARG A 20 -13.25 6.38 7.88
C ARG A 20 -12.48 6.62 9.17
N ARG A 21 -13.20 6.85 10.26
CA ARG A 21 -12.60 7.08 11.59
C ARG A 21 -12.87 5.95 12.58
N PHE A 22 -14.00 5.27 12.44
CA PHE A 22 -14.47 4.24 13.34
C PHE A 22 -14.50 2.89 12.63
N PHE A 23 -14.02 1.86 13.31
CA PHE A 23 -13.79 0.52 12.77
C PHE A 23 -14.41 -0.53 13.68
N ASN A 24 -14.93 -1.59 13.08
CA ASN A 24 -15.40 -2.77 13.77
C ASN A 24 -14.44 -3.94 13.49
N GLN A 25 -14.06 -4.70 14.52
CA GLN A 25 -13.07 -5.79 14.38
C GLN A 25 -13.56 -6.95 13.52
N LYS A 26 -14.88 -7.24 13.49
CA LYS A 26 -15.45 -8.30 12.66
C LYS A 26 -15.36 -7.93 11.19
N GLU A 27 -15.83 -6.74 10.83
CA GLU A 27 -15.72 -6.23 9.47
C GLU A 27 -14.25 -6.12 9.02
N LEU A 28 -13.37 -5.64 9.91
CA LEU A 28 -11.94 -5.56 9.62
C LEU A 28 -11.33 -6.95 9.35
N ALA A 29 -11.73 -7.97 10.11
CA ALA A 29 -11.29 -9.34 9.91
C ALA A 29 -11.77 -9.89 8.56
N GLU A 30 -13.03 -9.66 8.22
CA GLU A 30 -13.62 -10.03 6.92
C GLU A 30 -12.88 -9.34 5.76
N ASN A 31 -12.67 -8.02 5.82
CA ASN A 31 -11.96 -7.27 4.79
C ASN A 31 -10.51 -7.75 4.61
N CYS A 32 -9.83 -8.11 5.70
CA CYS A 32 -8.45 -8.61 5.65
C CYS A 32 -8.35 -10.10 5.26
N GLY A 33 -9.46 -10.85 5.22
CA GLY A 33 -9.46 -12.31 5.08
C GLY A 33 -8.78 -13.01 6.27
N LEU A 34 -9.01 -12.52 7.48
CA LEU A 34 -8.41 -13.00 8.72
C LEU A 34 -9.49 -13.42 9.73
N SER A 35 -9.10 -14.20 10.73
CA SER A 35 -9.99 -14.53 11.85
C SER A 35 -10.04 -13.41 12.88
N LEU A 36 -11.16 -13.29 13.60
CA LEU A 36 -11.29 -12.41 14.77
C LEU A 36 -10.21 -12.66 15.82
N GLY A 37 -9.85 -13.93 16.06
CA GLY A 37 -8.76 -14.31 16.97
C GLY A 37 -7.38 -13.80 16.53
N THR A 38 -7.19 -13.48 15.24
CA THR A 38 -5.98 -12.82 14.74
C THR A 38 -6.07 -11.30 14.91
N VAL A 39 -7.22 -10.70 14.59
CA VAL A 39 -7.40 -9.25 14.59
C VAL A 39 -7.44 -8.67 16.00
N ASN A 40 -8.19 -9.29 16.92
CA ASN A 40 -8.39 -8.74 18.28
C ASN A 40 -7.07 -8.50 19.04
N PRO A 41 -6.10 -9.43 19.07
CA PRO A 41 -4.80 -9.19 19.71
C PRO A 41 -4.02 -8.03 19.07
N LEU A 42 -4.11 -7.86 17.75
CA LEU A 42 -3.46 -6.74 17.05
C LEU A 42 -4.08 -5.41 17.45
N ILE A 43 -5.41 -5.34 17.57
CA ILE A 43 -6.09 -4.11 18.03
C ILE A 43 -5.71 -3.79 19.48
N SER A 44 -5.63 -4.79 20.38
CA SER A 44 -5.11 -4.58 21.73
C SER A 44 -3.68 -4.04 21.73
N LYS A 45 -2.82 -4.55 20.85
CA LYS A 45 -1.45 -4.05 20.68
C LYS A 45 -1.43 -2.60 20.22
N PHE A 46 -2.23 -2.24 19.21
CA PHE A 46 -2.31 -0.87 18.71
C PHE A 46 -2.87 0.10 19.75
N GLU A 47 -3.77 -0.36 20.62
CA GLU A 47 -4.32 0.42 21.74
C GLU A 47 -3.23 0.71 22.78
N LEU A 48 -2.46 -0.31 23.18
CA LEU A 48 -1.31 -0.12 24.09
C LEU A 48 -0.26 0.85 23.51
N MET A 49 -0.14 0.94 22.19
CA MET A 49 0.74 1.88 21.50
C MET A 49 0.11 3.26 21.28
N GLY A 50 -1.12 3.48 21.73
CA GLY A 50 -1.85 4.74 21.59
C GLY A 50 -2.21 5.10 20.15
N MET A 51 -2.25 4.13 19.23
CA MET A 51 -2.63 4.35 17.82
C MET A 51 -4.14 4.32 17.64
N VAL A 52 -4.82 3.47 18.42
CA VAL A 52 -6.28 3.31 18.40
C VAL A 52 -6.85 3.46 19.80
N GLU A 53 -8.12 3.81 19.84
CA GLU A 53 -8.87 3.98 21.08
C GLU A 53 -10.11 3.10 21.05
N ARG A 54 -10.29 2.22 22.04
CA ARG A 54 -11.48 1.38 22.11
C ARG A 54 -12.74 2.17 22.43
N ARG A 55 -13.84 1.67 21.87
CA ARG A 55 -15.18 2.19 22.02
C ARG A 55 -16.17 1.04 22.09
N PRO A 56 -17.39 1.28 22.61
CA PRO A 56 -18.48 0.35 22.40
C PRO A 56 -18.58 0.01 20.91
N LEU A 57 -18.69 -1.29 20.58
CA LEU A 57 -18.87 -1.81 19.22
C LEU A 57 -17.68 -1.65 18.25
N GLY A 58 -16.52 -1.19 18.71
CA GLY A 58 -15.38 -1.02 17.82
C GLY A 58 -14.20 -0.24 18.40
N PHE A 59 -13.50 0.48 17.53
CA PHE A 59 -12.40 1.36 17.90
C PHE A 59 -12.27 2.54 16.93
N ARG A 60 -11.64 3.61 17.38
CA ARG A 60 -11.28 4.77 16.56
C ARG A 60 -9.79 4.76 16.27
N LEU A 61 -9.39 5.09 15.05
CA LEU A 61 -7.99 5.42 14.75
C LEU A 61 -7.72 6.85 15.24
N VAL A 62 -6.86 7.01 16.24
CA VAL A 62 -6.57 8.32 16.87
C VAL A 62 -5.23 8.90 16.45
N ASP A 63 -4.26 8.05 16.11
CA ASP A 63 -2.94 8.49 15.61
C ASP A 63 -2.58 7.72 14.33
N PRO A 64 -3.15 8.11 13.16
CA PRO A 64 -2.87 7.47 11.88
C PRO A 64 -1.38 7.58 11.50
N ARG A 65 -0.73 8.71 11.83
CA ARG A 65 0.68 8.95 11.52
C ARG A 65 1.57 7.96 12.27
N ARG A 66 1.32 7.73 13.57
CA ARG A 66 2.05 6.73 14.36
C ARG A 66 1.86 5.32 13.82
N MET A 67 0.64 4.94 13.43
CA MET A 67 0.41 3.63 12.82
C MET A 67 1.16 3.48 11.49
N LEU A 68 1.13 4.50 10.63
CA LEU A 68 1.85 4.51 9.35
C LEU A 68 3.36 4.39 9.55
N LEU A 69 3.94 5.20 10.45
CA LEU A 69 5.37 5.15 10.78
C LEU A 69 5.78 3.83 11.42
N TYR A 70 4.96 3.29 12.32
CA TYR A 70 5.21 1.97 12.90
C TYR A 70 5.21 0.88 11.83
N TRP A 71 4.25 0.93 10.91
CA TRP A 71 4.23 -0.01 9.80
C TRP A 71 5.47 0.14 8.93
N ALA A 72 5.81 1.37 8.53
CA ALA A 72 6.99 1.68 7.73
C ALA A 72 8.28 1.16 8.39
N ALA A 73 8.43 1.35 9.70
CA ALA A 73 9.61 0.93 10.46
C ALA A 73 9.70 -0.58 10.69
N THR A 74 8.57 -1.29 10.76
CA THR A 74 8.54 -2.74 11.04
C THR A 74 8.35 -3.59 9.80
N ARG A 75 8.09 -2.98 8.65
CA ARG A 75 8.03 -3.61 7.35
C ARG A 75 9.41 -4.21 7.00
N GLU A 76 9.40 -5.30 6.23
CA GLU A 76 10.61 -5.90 5.66
C GLU A 76 10.34 -6.23 4.20
N ILE A 77 10.66 -5.31 3.29
CA ILE A 77 10.37 -5.49 1.86
C ILE A 77 11.24 -6.57 1.22
N SER A 78 12.48 -6.72 1.70
CA SER A 78 13.44 -7.74 1.24
C SER A 78 12.92 -9.15 1.41
N GLY A 79 12.21 -9.42 2.52
CA GLY A 79 11.62 -10.72 2.81
C GLY A 79 10.47 -11.12 1.88
N ASP A 80 9.91 -10.17 1.10
CA ASP A 80 8.87 -10.48 0.12
C ASP A 80 9.42 -10.70 -1.30
N VAL A 81 10.70 -10.46 -1.55
CA VAL A 81 11.32 -10.64 -2.88
C VAL A 81 11.37 -12.13 -3.24
N VAL A 82 10.57 -12.54 -4.22
CA VAL A 82 10.47 -13.94 -4.68
C VAL A 82 11.17 -14.21 -6.01
N TYR A 83 11.39 -13.16 -6.81
CA TYR A 83 12.09 -13.29 -8.07
C TYR A 83 12.80 -11.98 -8.41
N THR A 84 14.03 -12.09 -8.92
CA THR A 84 14.79 -10.94 -9.42
C THR A 84 15.41 -11.29 -10.76
N THR A 85 15.49 -10.30 -11.64
CA THR A 85 16.18 -10.43 -12.92
C THR A 85 16.64 -9.09 -13.45
N PHE A 86 17.40 -9.14 -14.53
CA PHE A 86 17.75 -7.98 -15.32
C PHE A 86 16.88 -7.94 -16.59
N SER A 87 16.33 -6.78 -16.91
CA SER A 87 15.68 -6.49 -18.17
C SER A 87 16.37 -5.32 -18.86
N ALA A 88 16.60 -5.48 -20.17
CA ALA A 88 17.16 -4.43 -21.04
C ALA A 88 16.07 -3.53 -21.65
N GLU A 89 14.80 -3.79 -21.36
CA GLU A 89 13.70 -2.95 -21.84
C GLU A 89 13.79 -1.53 -21.26
N SER A 90 13.24 -0.57 -21.99
CA SER A 90 13.09 0.79 -21.46
C SER A 90 12.20 0.76 -20.22
N LEU A 91 12.46 1.69 -19.29
CA LEU A 91 11.72 1.78 -18.04
C LEU A 91 10.22 1.89 -18.27
N SER A 92 9.78 2.74 -19.21
CA SER A 92 8.37 2.93 -19.54
C SER A 92 7.68 1.65 -20.02
N ARG A 93 8.35 0.88 -20.89
CA ARG A 93 7.81 -0.37 -21.43
C ARG A 93 7.73 -1.46 -20.36
N MET A 94 8.74 -1.50 -19.48
CA MET A 94 8.76 -2.41 -18.33
C MET A 94 7.61 -2.08 -17.36
N GLU A 95 7.40 -0.81 -17.04
CA GLU A 95 6.33 -0.34 -16.16
C GLU A 95 4.95 -0.70 -16.71
N GLU A 96 4.68 -0.39 -17.98
CA GLU A 96 3.39 -0.68 -18.62
C GLU A 96 3.08 -2.18 -18.56
N ARG A 97 4.04 -3.02 -18.97
CA ARG A 97 3.88 -4.47 -18.98
C ARG A 97 3.72 -5.06 -17.58
N LEU A 98 4.44 -4.55 -16.58
CA LEU A 98 4.33 -5.07 -15.22
C LEU A 98 3.03 -4.64 -14.54
N SER A 99 2.53 -3.45 -14.88
CA SER A 99 1.24 -2.95 -14.37
C SER A 99 0.04 -3.77 -14.86
N SER A 100 0.17 -4.53 -15.96
CA SER A 100 -0.85 -5.48 -16.40
C SER A 100 -0.77 -6.85 -15.72
N LEU A 101 0.34 -7.17 -15.06
CA LEU A 101 0.57 -8.46 -14.38
C LEU A 101 0.37 -8.37 -12.86
N GLY A 102 0.35 -7.16 -12.31
CA GLY A 102 0.35 -6.95 -10.89
C GLY A 102 0.35 -5.47 -10.52
N LEU A 103 0.85 -5.17 -9.33
CA LEU A 103 0.83 -3.82 -8.78
C LEU A 103 2.23 -3.25 -8.66
N LEU A 104 2.51 -2.18 -9.39
CA LEU A 104 3.72 -1.40 -9.26
C LEU A 104 3.77 -0.74 -7.86
N THR A 105 4.95 -0.77 -7.26
CA THR A 105 5.26 -0.06 -6.01
C THR A 105 6.55 0.75 -6.16
N ALA A 106 7.01 1.37 -5.08
CA ALA A 106 8.19 2.24 -5.06
C ALA A 106 8.10 3.36 -6.12
N HIS A 107 9.21 3.74 -6.73
CA HIS A 107 9.27 4.83 -7.72
C HIS A 107 8.31 4.62 -8.91
N SER A 108 8.23 3.41 -9.45
CA SER A 108 7.29 3.07 -10.54
C SER A 108 5.84 3.19 -10.10
N GLY A 109 5.50 2.74 -8.89
CA GLY A 109 4.17 2.88 -8.32
C GLY A 109 3.79 4.35 -8.08
N TYR A 110 4.73 5.14 -7.55
CA TYR A 110 4.56 6.57 -7.36
C TYR A 110 4.29 7.28 -8.69
N ARG A 111 5.13 7.03 -9.71
CA ARG A 111 4.96 7.59 -11.06
C ARG A 111 3.60 7.20 -11.64
N ARG A 112 3.17 5.95 -11.44
CA ARG A 112 1.89 5.44 -11.95
C ARG A 112 0.69 6.14 -11.30
N LEU A 113 0.76 6.43 -9.99
CA LEU A 113 -0.32 7.10 -9.26
C LEU A 113 -0.38 8.61 -9.52
N PHE A 114 0.78 9.27 -9.63
CA PHE A 114 0.86 10.74 -9.62
C PHE A 114 1.38 11.35 -10.93
N GLY A 115 1.59 10.52 -11.96
CA GLY A 115 1.98 10.93 -13.31
C GLY A 115 3.45 11.33 -13.48
N SER A 116 4.18 11.59 -12.40
CA SER A 116 5.60 11.97 -12.43
C SER A 116 6.36 11.39 -11.25
N CYS A 117 7.68 11.23 -11.39
CA CYS A 117 8.59 10.89 -10.30
C CYS A 117 9.73 11.91 -10.29
N PRO A 118 9.92 12.70 -9.23
CA PRO A 118 10.94 13.75 -9.15
C PRO A 118 12.37 13.21 -8.94
N VAL A 119 12.57 11.90 -9.02
CA VAL A 119 13.85 11.23 -8.77
C VAL A 119 14.10 10.24 -9.89
N ASP A 120 15.33 10.19 -10.39
CA ASP A 120 15.76 9.17 -11.35
C ASP A 120 15.89 7.80 -10.67
N TYR A 121 15.37 6.78 -11.34
CA TYR A 121 15.44 5.41 -10.85
C TYR A 121 15.60 4.43 -12.00
N SER A 122 16.26 3.32 -11.70
CA SER A 122 16.47 2.23 -12.67
C SER A 122 15.91 0.90 -12.17
N ARG A 123 15.42 0.83 -10.92
CA ARG A 123 14.91 -0.40 -10.31
C ARG A 123 13.39 -0.36 -10.25
N VAL A 124 12.76 -1.41 -10.73
CA VAL A 124 11.31 -1.58 -10.74
C VAL A 124 10.93 -2.67 -9.74
N PHE A 125 9.96 -2.35 -8.89
CA PHE A 125 9.39 -3.25 -7.91
C PHE A 125 7.91 -3.48 -8.23
N VAL A 126 7.49 -4.74 -8.22
CA VAL A 126 6.11 -5.12 -8.57
C VAL A 126 5.64 -6.27 -7.69
N TYR A 127 4.42 -6.18 -7.19
CA TYR A 127 3.69 -7.31 -6.59
C TYR A 127 2.98 -8.09 -7.68
N ALA A 128 3.50 -9.26 -8.07
CA ALA A 128 2.96 -10.06 -9.16
C ALA A 128 3.27 -11.56 -8.98
N PRO A 129 2.51 -12.46 -9.62
CA PRO A 129 2.86 -13.88 -9.66
C PRO A 129 4.25 -14.07 -10.31
N PRO A 130 5.23 -14.67 -9.61
CA PRO A 130 6.61 -14.75 -10.11
C PRO A 130 6.73 -15.57 -11.39
N GLU A 131 5.88 -16.59 -11.58
CA GLU A 131 5.89 -17.43 -12.77
C GLU A 131 5.50 -16.67 -14.04
N GLU A 132 4.57 -15.72 -13.94
CA GLU A 132 4.17 -14.89 -15.09
C GLU A 132 5.29 -13.94 -15.51
N VAL A 133 5.94 -13.30 -14.54
CA VAL A 133 7.07 -12.41 -14.80
C VAL A 133 8.27 -13.18 -15.35
N LYS A 134 8.53 -14.38 -14.81
CA LYS A 134 9.64 -15.25 -15.24
C LYS A 134 9.47 -15.75 -16.68
N ARG A 135 8.23 -16.04 -17.11
CA ARG A 135 7.93 -16.40 -18.52
C ARG A 135 8.32 -15.31 -19.50
N ILE A 136 8.22 -14.05 -19.10
CA ILE A 136 8.49 -12.90 -19.96
C ILE A 136 9.98 -12.54 -19.95
N TYR A 137 10.57 -12.36 -18.77
CA TYR A 137 11.90 -11.77 -18.65
C TYR A 137 13.02 -12.82 -18.55
N GLY A 138 12.71 -14.03 -18.07
CA GLY A 138 13.67 -15.11 -17.86
C GLY A 138 14.79 -14.76 -16.86
N PRO A 139 15.55 -15.76 -16.39
CA PRO A 139 16.70 -15.50 -15.52
C PRO A 139 17.85 -14.85 -16.30
N ARG A 140 18.49 -13.83 -15.73
CA ARG A 140 19.68 -13.16 -16.30
C ARG A 140 20.77 -13.00 -15.25
N ARG A 141 22.04 -13.18 -15.64
CA ARG A 141 23.22 -13.07 -14.75
C ARG A 141 23.74 -11.64 -14.54
N LYS A 142 22.99 -10.62 -14.95
CA LYS A 142 23.35 -9.20 -14.76
C LYS A 142 22.79 -8.67 -13.45
N LYS A 143 23.31 -7.52 -12.98
CA LYS A 143 22.78 -6.83 -11.79
C LYS A 143 21.26 -6.61 -11.97
N PRO A 144 20.41 -7.12 -11.07
CA PRO A 144 18.98 -7.06 -11.26
C PRO A 144 18.47 -5.62 -11.19
N ASN A 145 17.52 -5.32 -12.06
CA ASN A 145 16.76 -4.07 -12.08
C ASN A 145 15.25 -4.30 -11.98
N LEU A 146 14.80 -5.56 -12.00
CA LEU A 146 13.43 -5.97 -11.79
C LEU A 146 13.34 -6.86 -10.55
N PHE A 147 12.49 -6.45 -9.61
CA PHE A 147 12.25 -7.12 -8.34
C PHE A 147 10.77 -7.46 -8.23
N VAL A 148 10.45 -8.75 -8.13
CA VAL A 148 9.08 -9.24 -7.94
C VAL A 148 8.89 -9.58 -6.48
N LEU A 149 7.89 -8.94 -5.90
CA LEU A 149 7.45 -9.10 -4.53
C LEU A 149 6.25 -10.05 -4.49
N THR A 150 6.16 -10.81 -3.40
CA THR A 150 5.05 -11.75 -3.15
C THR A 150 3.73 -10.97 -3.06
N PRO A 151 2.79 -11.13 -4.00
CA PRO A 151 1.49 -10.48 -3.90
C PRO A 151 0.65 -11.17 -2.81
N ASP A 152 -0.37 -10.47 -2.35
CA ASP A 152 -1.41 -11.09 -1.55
C ASP A 152 -2.80 -10.54 -1.92
N GLU A 153 -3.83 -11.34 -1.69
CA GLU A 153 -5.20 -11.05 -2.11
C GLU A 153 -5.74 -9.72 -1.57
N HIS A 154 -5.36 -9.35 -0.35
CA HIS A 154 -5.76 -8.08 0.24
C HIS A 154 -5.16 -6.89 -0.51
N LEU A 155 -3.87 -6.93 -0.84
CA LEU A 155 -3.22 -5.90 -1.65
C LEU A 155 -3.80 -5.79 -3.05
N LEU A 156 -3.97 -6.93 -3.73
CA LEU A 156 -4.47 -6.98 -5.11
C LEU A 156 -5.86 -6.35 -5.22
N ARG A 157 -6.71 -6.55 -4.22
CA ARG A 157 -8.05 -5.96 -4.15
C ARG A 157 -8.04 -4.44 -3.90
N LEU A 158 -7.06 -3.93 -3.15
CA LEU A 158 -6.95 -2.49 -2.85
C LEU A 158 -6.19 -1.71 -3.93
N GLY A 159 -5.35 -2.38 -4.73
CA GLY A 159 -4.64 -1.75 -5.83
C GLY A 159 -5.57 -1.19 -6.89
N LYS A 160 -5.17 -0.08 -7.51
CA LYS A 160 -5.92 0.57 -8.59
C LYS A 160 -4.97 1.00 -9.69
N GLY A 161 -5.41 0.90 -10.95
CA GLY A 161 -4.62 1.35 -12.10
C GLY A 161 -3.26 0.67 -12.25
N GLY A 162 -3.10 -0.56 -11.74
CA GLY A 162 -1.83 -1.28 -11.77
C GLY A 162 -0.78 -0.78 -10.76
N ALA A 163 -1.20 -0.07 -9.71
CA ALA A 163 -0.34 0.39 -8.62
C ALA A 163 -0.92 0.06 -7.24
N VAL A 164 -0.03 -0.06 -6.25
CA VAL A 164 -0.40 -0.27 -4.84
C VAL A 164 -1.12 0.97 -4.26
N PRO A 165 -1.95 0.84 -3.20
CA PRO A 165 -2.54 2.00 -2.54
C PRO A 165 -1.47 2.93 -1.91
N PRO A 166 -1.73 4.24 -1.77
CA PRO A 166 -0.74 5.21 -1.27
C PRO A 166 -0.08 4.84 0.07
N VAL A 167 -0.84 4.24 1.00
CA VAL A 167 -0.31 3.79 2.30
C VAL A 167 0.70 2.64 2.17
N GLN A 168 0.51 1.74 1.19
CA GLN A 168 1.46 0.68 0.87
C GLN A 168 2.69 1.27 0.17
N LEU A 169 2.47 2.20 -0.77
CA LEU A 169 3.54 2.90 -1.47
C LEU A 169 4.49 3.60 -0.50
N TYR A 170 3.93 4.30 0.51
CA TYR A 170 4.72 4.96 1.55
C TYR A 170 5.64 3.99 2.29
N VAL A 171 5.11 2.87 2.79
CA VAL A 171 5.92 1.92 3.56
C VAL A 171 6.94 1.19 2.70
N ASP A 172 6.65 0.95 1.42
CA ASP A 172 7.60 0.33 0.52
C ASP A 172 8.74 1.30 0.16
N LEU A 173 8.43 2.57 -0.10
CA LEU A 173 9.44 3.62 -0.33
C LEU A 173 10.31 3.85 0.90
N TRP A 174 9.72 3.85 2.11
CA TRP A 174 10.46 3.98 3.36
C TRP A 174 11.54 2.90 3.50
N GLN A 175 11.22 1.68 3.11
CA GLN A 175 12.14 0.54 3.16
C GLN A 175 13.28 0.62 2.14
N LEU A 176 13.15 1.45 1.09
CA LEU A 176 14.20 1.66 0.09
C LEU A 176 15.19 2.76 0.49
N GLY A 177 14.93 3.50 1.58
CA GLY A 177 15.87 4.43 2.18
C GLY A 177 16.05 5.75 1.42
N SER A 178 17.27 6.30 1.46
CA SER A 178 17.59 7.71 1.17
C SER A 178 17.17 8.24 -0.21
N LEU A 179 16.97 7.38 -1.21
CA LEU A 179 16.50 7.79 -2.54
C LEU A 179 15.01 8.17 -2.56
N ALA A 180 14.25 7.84 -1.50
CA ALA A 180 12.83 8.10 -1.41
C ALA A 180 12.46 9.37 -0.62
N GLY A 181 13.41 10.13 -0.07
CA GLY A 181 13.13 11.22 0.88
C GLY A 181 12.07 12.22 0.40
N ARG A 182 12.27 12.80 -0.80
CA ARG A 182 11.29 13.74 -1.40
C ARG A 182 9.93 13.09 -1.69
N LEU A 183 9.91 11.81 -2.06
CA LEU A 183 8.68 11.08 -2.34
C LEU A 183 7.89 10.82 -1.06
N LEU A 184 8.58 10.53 0.04
CA LEU A 184 7.97 10.31 1.35
C LEU A 184 7.37 11.60 1.89
N GLU A 185 8.07 12.74 1.77
CA GLU A 185 7.54 14.05 2.17
C GLU A 185 6.25 14.40 1.41
N ASP A 186 6.23 14.24 0.08
CA ASP A 186 5.03 14.47 -0.73
C ASP A 186 3.89 13.51 -0.34
N LEU A 187 4.20 12.24 -0.10
CA LEU A 187 3.21 11.26 0.37
C LEU A 187 2.67 11.60 1.76
N GLU A 188 3.49 12.07 2.71
CA GLU A 188 3.00 12.52 4.03
C GLU A 188 2.01 13.67 3.88
N HIS A 189 2.32 14.63 3.02
CA HIS A 189 1.41 15.74 2.73
C HIS A 189 0.09 15.26 2.13
N ARG A 190 0.15 14.44 1.08
CA ARG A 190 -1.06 13.87 0.43
C ARG A 190 -1.91 13.07 1.40
N LEU A 191 -1.28 12.18 2.19
CA LEU A 191 -1.96 11.36 3.18
C LEU A 191 -2.52 12.23 4.32
N GLY A 192 -1.88 13.33 4.71
CA GLY A 192 -2.41 14.26 5.71
C GLY A 192 -3.74 14.91 5.27
N GLU A 193 -3.85 15.27 3.99
CA GLU A 193 -5.02 15.95 3.43
C GLU A 193 -6.11 15.02 2.89
N ALA A 194 -5.74 13.80 2.44
CA ALA A 194 -6.66 12.84 1.84
C ALA A 194 -7.91 12.54 2.70
N PRO A 195 -7.79 12.39 4.04
CA PRO A 195 -8.94 12.11 4.87
C PRO A 195 -10.00 13.22 4.88
N ALA A 196 -9.61 14.49 4.73
CA ALA A 196 -10.56 15.61 4.68
C ALA A 196 -11.28 15.62 3.33
N ARG A 197 -10.52 15.47 2.24
CA ARG A 197 -11.05 15.36 0.87
C ARG A 197 -12.05 14.21 0.72
N ALA A 198 -11.73 13.04 1.24
CA ALA A 198 -12.61 11.88 1.17
C ALA A 198 -13.95 12.10 1.91
N VAL A 199 -13.94 12.82 3.04
CA VAL A 199 -15.17 13.17 3.76
C VAL A 199 -16.01 14.16 2.95
N GLU A 200 -15.38 15.16 2.33
CA GLU A 200 -16.05 16.13 1.46
C GLU A 200 -16.68 15.47 0.23
N GLU A 201 -15.97 14.56 -0.44
CA GLU A 201 -16.49 13.82 -1.60
C GLU A 201 -17.73 13.00 -1.23
N VAL A 202 -17.67 12.25 -0.13
CA VAL A 202 -18.83 11.47 0.36
C VAL A 202 -20.00 12.38 0.73
N ALA A 203 -19.75 13.56 1.29
CA ALA A 203 -20.80 14.54 1.59
C ALA A 203 -21.45 15.10 0.32
N ARG A 204 -20.65 15.37 -0.73
CA ARG A 204 -21.13 15.85 -2.04
C ARG A 204 -21.96 14.80 -2.77
N GLU A 205 -21.53 13.54 -2.78
CA GLU A 205 -22.29 12.43 -3.39
C GLU A 205 -23.66 12.21 -2.74
N ARG A 206 -23.78 12.48 -1.43
CA ARG A 206 -25.06 12.38 -0.70
C ARG A 206 -25.99 13.56 -0.93
N THR A 207 -25.48 14.70 -1.41
CA THR A 207 -26.27 15.92 -1.65
C THR A 207 -26.69 16.08 -3.11
N GLN A 208 -26.10 15.34 -4.05
CA GLN A 208 -26.61 15.26 -5.42
C GLN A 208 -27.88 14.40 -5.45
N PRO A 209 -29.01 14.90 -6.00
CA PRO A 209 -30.18 14.07 -6.23
C PRO A 209 -29.80 12.88 -7.10
N ARG A 210 -30.19 11.67 -6.70
CA ARG A 210 -30.17 10.54 -7.63
C ARG A 210 -31.15 10.88 -8.75
N GLU A 211 -30.64 11.32 -9.89
CA GLU A 211 -31.43 11.39 -11.12
C GLU A 211 -31.90 9.96 -11.43
N THR A 212 -33.18 9.71 -11.14
CA THR A 212 -33.96 8.54 -11.57
C THR A 212 -34.42 8.71 -13.01
#